data_AF-A0A1W1X6X9-F1
#
_entry.id   AF-A0A1W1X6X9-F1
#
_cell.length_a   1.000
_cell.length_b   1.000
_cell.length_c   1.000
_cell.angle_alpha   90.00
_cell.angle_beta   90.00
_cell.angle_gamma   90.00
#
_symmetry.space_group_name_H-M   'P 1'
#
loop_
_entity.id
_entity.type
_entity.pdbx_description
1 polymer ?
#
loop_
_entity_poly.entity_id
_entity_poly.type
_entity_poly.pdbx_seq_one_letter_code
_entity_poly.pdbx_strand_id
1 'polypeptide(L)'
;MVAFGRSRWIPFALLVAAFFTALAAALKLDVPCWQASACREAMDYRLWGLPLGVWGCLFDALALTLWAARSRWFLPTLSLGAGIEIWLLHILWTTRTFCPVCLVHGFLVLAAFAWSWRKDAGLQAATAALAVFAVFVFVQPISSPRPALYAAHVDASPVVASIGELTITLSQLDGTVAGEIYRLERRIYETRRKKLEEILEQVVVAREAQRRGISPEELYRSTVKDVTLTPEEMDFLTAGNRPSEEDHTLRVQALLEKRQHVWKQFVQSLYERYGVEIHLSNPAQPMVIVDTQEGLSAGPPDAPVTVVEFSDYQCPVCREAHGAVQELMQEMGNQVQWVFMDYPLRRHRHARKAAEAARCAADQGRFLDYRNALYALSDPENLTPERLVDTAASLGLDTRTFRHCLESGRHGPAVEDNLQEAKVKGIDAIPAFIVNGRLILGFAGKETLAREITRARTSGPTRMAHMSAR
;
A
#
# COMPACT_ATOMS: atom_id res chain seq x y z
N MET A 1 52.46 37.27 -1.30
CA MET A 1 51.84 36.08 -0.67
C MET A 1 51.21 36.52 0.64
N VAL A 2 49.92 36.86 0.63
CA VAL A 2 49.17 37.25 1.84
C VAL A 2 48.90 35.99 2.63
N ALA A 3 49.48 35.88 3.83
CA ALA A 3 49.14 34.84 4.78
C ALA A 3 47.70 35.07 5.26
N PHE A 4 46.73 34.41 4.61
CA PHE A 4 45.39 34.27 5.15
C PHE A 4 45.49 33.52 6.47
N GLY A 5 45.49 34.28 7.58
CA GLY A 5 45.31 33.71 8.91
C GLY A 5 44.06 32.82 8.90
N ARG A 6 44.20 31.57 9.34
CA ARG A 6 43.15 30.55 9.28
C ARG A 6 41.91 31.04 10.04
N SER A 7 40.92 31.56 9.32
CA SER A 7 39.73 32.16 9.94
C SER A 7 38.99 31.09 10.75
N ARG A 8 38.76 31.39 12.02
CA ARG A 8 38.04 30.51 12.95
C ARG A 8 36.56 30.35 12.60
N TRP A 9 36.02 31.21 11.73
CA TRP A 9 34.62 31.21 11.31
C TRP A 9 34.31 30.26 10.16
N ILE A 10 35.33 29.73 9.47
CA ILE A 10 35.13 28.83 8.34
C ILE A 10 34.52 27.48 8.76
N PRO A 11 34.99 26.80 9.83
CA PRO A 11 34.33 25.59 10.33
C PRO A 11 32.89 25.84 10.77
N PHE A 12 32.60 27.01 11.33
CA PHE A 12 31.24 27.39 11.72
C PHE A 12 30.32 27.51 10.51
N ALA A 13 30.76 28.21 9.45
CA ALA A 13 29.97 28.34 8.23
C ALA A 13 29.71 26.99 7.54
N LEU A 14 30.72 26.11 7.52
CA LEU A 14 30.59 24.75 6.96
C LEU A 14 29.61 23.89 7.78
N LEU A 15 29.65 23.96 9.11
CA LEU A 15 28.72 23.22 9.97
C LEU A 15 27.30 23.76 9.92
N VAL A 16 27.11 25.07 9.76
CA VAL A 16 25.78 25.66 9.51
C VAL A 16 25.21 25.14 8.19
N ALA A 17 26.03 25.10 7.13
CA ALA A 17 25.61 24.54 5.84
C ALA A 17 25.29 23.04 5.95
N ALA A 18 26.11 22.27 6.68
CA ALA A 18 25.86 20.85 6.95
C ALA A 18 24.52 20.66 7.67
N PHE A 19 24.25 21.43 8.72
CA PHE A 19 22.98 21.39 9.45
C PHE A 19 21.77 21.59 8.53
N PHE A 20 21.81 22.58 7.63
CA PHE A 20 20.70 22.81 6.69
C PHE A 20 20.54 21.67 5.67
N THR A 21 21.63 21.04 5.24
CA THR A 21 21.55 19.87 4.35
C THR A 21 20.98 18.64 5.06
N ALA A 22 21.35 18.41 6.33
CA ALA A 22 20.75 17.36 7.17
C ALA A 22 19.27 17.65 7.46
N LEU A 23 18.92 18.92 7.71
CA LEU A 23 17.55 19.34 7.95
C LEU A 23 16.67 19.16 6.71
N ALA A 24 17.20 19.46 5.52
CA ALA A 24 16.49 19.20 4.26
C ALA A 24 16.21 17.70 4.06
N ALA A 25 17.18 16.84 4.39
CA ALA A 25 16.99 15.39 4.39
C ALA A 25 15.96 14.93 5.44
N ALA A 26 16.03 15.47 6.67
CA ALA A 26 15.13 15.12 7.76
C ALA A 26 13.66 15.55 7.49
N LEU A 27 13.48 16.70 6.84
CA LEU A 27 12.16 17.24 6.47
C LEU A 27 11.61 16.65 5.16
N LYS A 28 12.34 15.74 4.51
CA LYS A 28 11.96 15.13 3.23
C LYS A 28 11.58 16.16 2.15
N LEU A 29 12.31 17.28 2.08
CA LEU A 29 12.08 18.28 1.04
C LEU A 29 12.29 17.66 -0.35
N ASP A 30 11.57 18.14 -1.36
CA ASP A 30 11.69 17.66 -2.75
C ASP A 30 13.05 18.05 -3.34
N VAL A 31 14.07 17.24 -3.03
CA VAL A 31 15.42 17.40 -3.58
C VAL A 31 15.49 16.63 -4.91
N PRO A 32 16.09 17.20 -5.98
CA PRO A 32 16.25 16.51 -7.26
C PRO A 32 17.10 15.24 -7.12
N CYS A 33 16.42 14.12 -6.88
CA CYS A 33 16.99 12.79 -6.87
C CYS A 33 16.93 12.24 -8.29
N TRP A 34 18.05 12.23 -9.01
CA TRP A 34 18.11 11.77 -10.41
C TRP A 34 17.73 10.28 -10.57
N GLN A 35 17.83 9.51 -9.49
CA GLN A 35 17.30 8.15 -9.34
C GLN A 35 16.33 8.15 -8.15
N ALA A 36 15.03 8.30 -8.44
CA ALA A 36 14.00 8.67 -7.45
C ALA A 36 13.78 7.67 -6.29
N SER A 37 14.29 6.43 -6.37
CA SER A 37 14.17 5.41 -5.31
C SER A 37 15.40 5.36 -4.39
N ALA A 38 16.60 5.21 -4.94
CA ALA A 38 17.80 4.88 -4.16
C ALA A 38 18.28 6.02 -3.23
N CYS A 39 18.17 7.28 -3.67
CA CYS A 39 18.51 8.43 -2.81
C CYS A 39 17.50 8.60 -1.65
N ARG A 40 16.22 8.30 -1.91
CA ARG A 40 15.16 8.41 -0.90
C ARG A 40 15.28 7.30 0.14
N GLU A 41 15.58 6.08 -0.29
CA GLU A 41 15.90 4.94 0.59
C GLU A 41 17.13 5.22 1.46
N ALA A 42 18.19 5.81 0.89
CA ALA A 42 19.38 6.21 1.66
C ALA A 42 19.07 7.25 2.75
N MET A 43 18.19 8.23 2.46
CA MET A 43 17.75 9.24 3.45
C MET A 43 16.77 8.67 4.50
N ASP A 44 15.99 7.66 4.13
CA ASP A 44 15.04 6.99 5.02
C ASP A 44 15.68 5.89 5.88
N TYR A 45 16.98 5.61 5.68
CA TYR A 45 17.73 4.68 6.50
C TYR A 45 17.70 5.10 7.98
N ARG A 46 17.40 4.16 8.87
CA ARG A 46 17.24 4.42 10.31
C ARG A 46 18.38 3.81 11.11
N LEU A 47 18.98 4.63 11.97
CA LEU A 47 19.88 4.18 13.03
C LEU A 47 19.13 4.29 14.35
N TRP A 48 18.99 3.18 15.08
CA TRP A 48 18.25 3.12 16.35
C TRP A 48 16.88 3.80 16.32
N GLY A 49 16.11 3.55 15.24
CA GLY A 49 14.74 4.04 15.07
C GLY A 49 14.59 5.47 14.57
N LEU A 50 15.68 6.25 14.47
CA LEU A 50 15.66 7.62 13.93
C LEU A 50 16.26 7.66 12.51
N PRO A 51 15.67 8.43 11.57
CA PRO A 51 16.24 8.64 10.25
C PRO A 51 17.66 9.24 10.30
N LEU A 52 18.52 8.87 9.35
CA LEU A 52 19.89 9.39 9.24
C LEU A 52 19.94 10.93 9.22
N GLY A 53 19.00 11.58 8.52
CA GLY A 53 18.92 13.04 8.49
C GLY A 53 18.71 13.67 9.88
N VAL A 54 17.97 12.99 10.77
CA VAL A 54 17.78 13.45 12.16
C VAL A 54 19.08 13.33 12.96
N TRP A 55 19.82 12.23 12.77
CA TRP A 55 21.14 12.07 13.39
C TRP A 55 22.13 13.12 12.90
N GLY A 56 22.12 13.44 11.60
CA GLY A 56 22.91 14.53 11.03
C GLY A 56 22.60 15.87 11.70
N CYS A 57 21.31 16.22 11.84
CA CYS A 57 20.89 17.45 12.53
C CYS A 57 21.38 17.50 13.99
N LEU A 58 21.23 16.40 14.73
CA LEU A 58 21.66 16.32 16.13
C LEU A 58 23.18 16.46 16.25
N PHE A 59 23.92 15.80 15.35
CA PHE A 59 25.37 15.90 15.29
C PHE A 59 25.84 17.33 14.97
N ASP A 60 25.30 17.95 13.91
CA ASP A 60 25.70 19.28 13.48
C ASP A 60 25.35 20.34 14.54
N ALA A 61 24.19 20.22 15.20
CA ALA A 61 23.81 21.08 16.31
C ALA A 61 24.78 20.92 17.51
N LEU A 62 25.18 19.69 17.85
CA LEU A 62 26.17 19.43 18.88
C LEU A 62 27.55 20.00 18.50
N ALA A 63 27.98 19.84 17.26
CA ALA A 63 29.25 20.38 16.79
C ALA A 63 29.26 21.93 16.84
N LEU A 64 28.17 22.58 16.44
CA LEU A 64 28.01 24.03 16.50
C LEU A 64 28.01 24.57 17.94
N THR A 65 27.31 23.89 18.86
CA THR A 65 27.29 24.28 20.28
C THR A 65 28.65 24.13 20.94
N LEU A 66 29.36 23.03 20.67
CA LEU A 66 30.72 22.82 21.17
C LEU A 66 31.73 23.82 20.61
N TRP A 67 31.58 24.21 19.33
CA TRP A 67 32.39 25.26 18.71
C TRP A 67 32.14 26.62 19.39
N ALA A 68 30.87 26.99 19.59
CA ALA A 68 30.47 28.25 20.21
C ALA A 68 30.96 28.34 21.66
N ALA A 69 30.87 27.24 22.41
CA ALA A 69 31.36 27.12 23.79
C ALA A 69 32.89 27.06 23.90
N ARG A 70 33.62 27.05 22.77
CA ARG A 70 35.08 26.83 22.72
C ARG A 70 35.51 25.56 23.47
N SER A 71 34.67 24.54 23.42
CA SER A 71 34.88 23.30 24.15
C SER A 71 36.06 22.52 23.59
N ARG A 72 36.87 21.92 24.48
CA ARG A 72 37.92 20.96 24.09
C ARG A 72 37.38 19.73 23.36
N TRP A 73 36.08 19.45 23.49
CA TRP A 73 35.40 18.33 22.86
C TRP A 73 35.00 18.58 21.40
N PHE A 74 35.12 19.82 20.91
CA PHE A 74 34.73 20.16 19.54
C PHE A 74 35.47 19.31 18.48
N LEU A 75 36.79 19.20 18.56
CA LEU A 75 37.58 18.44 17.58
C LEU A 75 37.36 16.91 17.68
N PRO A 76 37.29 16.30 18.88
CA PRO A 76 36.85 14.92 19.04
C PRO A 76 35.47 14.62 18.45
N THR A 77 34.47 15.47 18.69
CA THR A 77 33.12 15.30 18.11
C THR A 77 33.18 15.39 16.59
N LEU A 78 33.88 16.39 16.05
CA LEU A 78 34.02 16.56 14.61
C LEU A 78 34.76 15.38 13.94
N SER A 79 35.71 14.77 14.66
CA SER A 79 36.41 13.56 14.24
C SER A 79 35.48 12.33 14.18
N LEU A 80 34.56 12.20 15.12
CA LEU A 80 33.55 11.13 15.11
C LEU A 80 32.66 11.26 13.88
N GLY A 81 32.13 12.47 13.64
CA GLY A 81 31.30 12.75 12.46
C GLY A 81 32.04 12.50 11.17
N ALA A 82 33.30 12.93 11.04
CA ALA A 82 34.13 12.66 9.87
C ALA A 82 34.28 11.15 9.60
N GLY A 83 34.47 10.33 10.63
CA GLY A 83 34.53 8.86 10.48
C GLY A 83 33.23 8.25 9.99
N ILE A 84 32.09 8.72 10.50
CA ILE A 84 30.75 8.28 10.09
C ILE A 84 30.46 8.71 8.64
N GLU A 85 30.81 9.94 8.25
CA GLU A 85 30.61 10.42 6.88
C GLU A 85 31.46 9.65 5.88
N ILE A 86 32.72 9.34 6.20
CA ILE A 86 33.56 8.48 5.35
C ILE A 86 32.92 7.11 5.16
N TRP A 87 32.32 6.55 6.22
CA TRP A 87 31.60 5.29 6.15
C TRP A 87 30.33 5.38 5.29
N LEU A 88 29.50 6.42 5.46
CA LEU A 88 28.30 6.64 4.65
C LEU A 88 28.66 6.84 3.17
N LEU A 89 29.71 7.60 2.86
CA LEU A 89 30.23 7.77 1.50
C LEU A 89 30.76 6.45 0.92
N HIS A 90 31.40 5.60 1.73
CA HIS A 90 31.83 4.26 1.33
C HIS A 90 30.63 3.36 1.01
N ILE A 91 29.54 3.44 1.80
CA ILE A 91 28.29 2.72 1.51
C ILE A 91 27.70 3.18 0.18
N LEU A 92 27.57 4.49 -0.05
CA LEU A 92 27.06 5.03 -1.30
C LEU A 92 27.89 4.55 -2.50
N TRP A 93 29.22 4.53 -2.37
CA TRP A 93 30.12 4.02 -3.40
C TRP A 93 29.97 2.52 -3.66
N THR A 94 29.97 1.70 -2.61
CA THR A 94 29.89 0.22 -2.74
C THR A 94 28.52 -0.25 -3.23
N THR A 95 27.45 0.43 -2.83
CA THR A 95 26.08 0.15 -3.28
C THR A 95 25.73 0.78 -4.62
N ARG A 96 26.64 1.58 -5.21
CA ARG A 96 26.40 2.38 -6.43
C ARG A 96 25.19 3.30 -6.31
N THR A 97 24.92 3.82 -5.11
CA THR A 97 23.79 4.71 -4.81
C THR A 97 24.22 6.16 -4.94
N PHE A 98 23.50 6.96 -5.75
CA PHE A 98 23.78 8.39 -5.90
C PHE A 98 22.83 9.24 -5.03
N CYS A 99 23.35 9.81 -3.94
CA CYS A 99 22.62 10.73 -3.06
C CYS A 99 23.30 12.12 -3.02
N PRO A 100 22.85 13.12 -3.79
CA PRO A 100 23.51 14.43 -3.84
C PRO A 100 23.51 15.15 -2.49
N VAL A 101 22.46 14.98 -1.68
CA VAL A 101 22.37 15.58 -0.34
C VAL A 101 23.41 14.99 0.60
N CYS A 102 23.52 13.67 0.63
CA CYS A 102 24.49 12.94 1.45
C CYS A 102 25.92 13.28 1.03
N LEU A 103 26.20 13.39 -0.28
CA LEU A 103 27.51 13.78 -0.80
C LEU A 103 27.88 15.20 -0.38
N VAL A 104 26.94 16.14 -0.46
CA VAL A 104 27.16 17.53 -0.04
C VAL A 104 27.36 17.62 1.47
N HIS A 105 26.54 16.95 2.27
CA HIS A 105 26.67 16.93 3.73
C HIS A 105 28.03 16.35 4.16
N GLY A 106 28.38 15.17 3.65
CA GLY A 106 29.67 14.53 3.93
C GLY A 106 30.86 15.41 3.53
N PHE A 107 30.77 16.09 2.38
CA PHE A 107 31.81 17.05 1.98
C PHE A 107 31.95 18.21 2.97
N LEU A 108 30.84 18.80 3.44
CA LEU A 108 30.85 19.93 4.37
C LEU A 108 31.45 19.56 5.73
N VAL A 109 31.09 18.40 6.28
CA VAL A 109 31.64 17.89 7.54
C VAL A 109 33.13 17.58 7.41
N LEU A 110 33.56 16.93 6.32
CA LEU A 110 34.97 16.62 6.07
C LEU A 110 35.80 17.89 5.84
N ALA A 111 35.26 18.89 5.15
CA ALA A 111 35.89 20.19 4.99
C ALA A 111 36.02 20.93 6.33
N ALA A 112 35.01 20.88 7.19
CA ALA A 112 35.05 21.47 8.53
C ALA A 112 36.12 20.79 9.39
N PHE A 113 36.23 19.46 9.31
CA PHE A 113 37.24 18.67 9.99
C PHE A 113 38.66 19.01 9.52
N ALA A 114 38.89 19.00 8.20
CA ALA A 114 40.18 19.34 7.60
C ALA A 114 40.61 20.79 7.91
N TRP A 115 39.66 21.73 7.97
CA TRP A 115 39.95 23.11 8.34
C TRP A 115 40.31 23.25 9.82
N SER A 116 39.68 22.47 10.70
CA SER A 116 39.90 22.48 12.15
C SER A 116 41.18 21.75 12.58
N TRP A 117 41.89 21.13 11.63
CA TRP A 117 43.11 20.37 11.84
C TRP A 117 44.30 21.23 12.32
N ARG A 118 44.72 21.09 13.59
CA ARG A 118 45.95 21.69 14.14
C ARG A 118 47.11 20.68 14.13
N LYS A 119 48.35 21.13 13.91
CA LYS A 119 49.53 20.27 13.74
C LYS A 119 49.82 19.31 14.92
N ASP A 120 49.37 19.63 16.13
CA ASP A 120 49.71 18.86 17.35
C ASP A 120 48.60 17.88 17.79
N ALA A 121 47.35 18.09 17.36
CA ALA A 121 46.20 17.23 17.68
C ALA A 121 45.63 16.48 16.46
N GLY A 122 46.12 16.79 15.26
CA GLY A 122 45.59 16.27 14.00
C GLY A 122 45.79 14.77 13.81
N LEU A 123 46.94 14.23 14.22
CA LEU A 123 47.22 12.80 14.06
C LEU A 123 46.27 11.94 14.92
N GLN A 124 46.05 12.35 16.18
CA GLN A 124 45.10 11.68 17.09
C GLN A 124 43.66 11.76 16.59
N ALA A 125 43.27 12.90 16.02
CA ALA A 125 41.94 13.08 15.43
C ALA A 125 41.76 12.19 14.17
N ALA A 126 42.73 12.14 13.25
CA ALA A 126 42.61 11.22 12.12
C ALA A 126 42.57 9.74 12.54
N THR A 127 43.37 9.35 13.53
CA THR A 127 43.33 7.97 14.03
C THR A 127 41.97 7.65 14.65
N ALA A 128 41.32 8.60 15.32
CA ALA A 128 39.97 8.42 15.85
C ALA A 128 38.92 8.32 14.73
N ALA A 129 38.99 9.17 13.71
CA ALA A 129 38.09 9.10 12.54
C ALA A 129 38.23 7.76 11.80
N LEU A 130 39.45 7.27 11.60
CA LEU A 130 39.72 5.97 10.97
C LEU A 130 39.27 4.79 11.84
N ALA A 131 39.42 4.88 13.16
CA ALA A 131 38.94 3.86 14.08
C ALA A 131 37.41 3.77 14.06
N VAL A 132 36.71 4.92 14.03
CA VAL A 132 35.24 4.96 13.89
C VAL A 132 34.81 4.37 12.55
N PHE A 133 35.46 4.76 11.45
CA PHE A 133 35.21 4.14 10.15
C PHE A 133 35.38 2.61 10.19
N ALA A 134 36.50 2.12 10.75
CA ALA A 134 36.75 0.69 10.87
C ALA A 134 35.67 -0.01 11.72
N VAL A 135 35.30 0.56 12.86
CA VAL A 135 34.22 0.02 13.72
C VAL A 135 32.91 -0.06 12.93
N PHE A 136 32.52 0.97 12.21
CA PHE A 136 31.27 0.96 11.44
C PHE A 136 31.33 0.07 10.18
N VAL A 137 32.53 -0.22 9.64
CA VAL A 137 32.69 -1.25 8.59
C VAL A 137 32.47 -2.67 9.14
N PHE A 138 32.92 -2.94 10.37
CA PHE A 138 32.77 -4.27 11.01
C PHE A 138 31.44 -4.46 11.76
N VAL A 139 30.84 -3.37 12.24
CA VAL A 139 29.43 -3.33 12.64
C VAL A 139 28.64 -3.30 11.34
N GLN A 140 28.48 -4.47 10.74
CA GLN A 140 27.60 -4.64 9.58
C GLN A 140 26.28 -3.94 9.94
N PRO A 141 25.76 -3.03 9.09
CA PRO A 141 24.37 -2.65 9.22
C PRO A 141 23.59 -3.96 9.22
N ILE A 142 22.74 -4.16 10.22
CA ILE A 142 21.71 -5.20 10.21
C ILE A 142 21.18 -5.22 8.79
N SER A 143 21.52 -6.30 8.09
CA SER A 143 21.34 -6.43 6.66
C SER A 143 19.99 -5.88 6.28
N SER A 144 19.94 -4.86 5.42
CA SER A 144 18.74 -4.66 4.62
C SER A 144 18.41 -6.04 4.08
N PRO A 145 17.19 -6.57 4.31
CA PRO A 145 16.85 -7.87 3.75
C PRO A 145 17.21 -7.81 2.27
N ARG A 146 17.95 -8.83 1.80
CA ARG A 146 18.17 -9.00 0.35
C ARG A 146 16.81 -8.79 -0.31
N PRO A 147 16.70 -8.10 -1.46
CA PRO A 147 15.44 -8.07 -2.19
C PRO A 147 15.00 -9.52 -2.31
N ALA A 148 13.95 -9.85 -1.58
CA ALA A 148 13.46 -11.20 -1.50
C ALA A 148 12.78 -11.47 -2.83
N LEU A 149 13.57 -11.87 -3.82
CA LEU A 149 13.07 -12.66 -4.93
C LEU A 149 12.65 -13.99 -4.31
N TYR A 150 11.44 -13.99 -3.74
CA TYR A 150 10.88 -15.16 -3.10
C TYR A 150 10.80 -16.30 -4.10
N ALA A 151 11.04 -17.51 -3.60
CA ALA A 151 10.91 -18.74 -4.34
C ALA A 151 9.43 -18.89 -4.78
N ALA A 152 9.17 -18.73 -6.07
CA ALA A 152 7.94 -19.27 -6.62
C ALA A 152 8.08 -20.79 -6.66
N HIS A 153 7.25 -21.49 -5.90
CA HIS A 153 7.09 -22.94 -6.07
C HIS A 153 6.30 -23.21 -7.34
N VAL A 154 7.01 -23.29 -8.47
CA VAL A 154 6.59 -24.11 -9.62
C VAL A 154 7.86 -24.58 -10.35
N ASP A 155 8.18 -25.87 -10.25
CA ASP A 155 9.32 -26.53 -10.93
C ASP A 155 9.22 -26.54 -12.48
N ALA A 156 8.28 -25.80 -13.08
CA ALA A 156 7.98 -25.79 -14.51
C ALA A 156 7.86 -24.39 -15.12
N SER A 157 8.16 -23.32 -14.37
CA SER A 157 8.07 -21.96 -14.92
C SER A 157 9.32 -21.63 -15.76
N PRO A 158 9.18 -21.13 -17.00
CA PRO A 158 10.32 -20.82 -17.84
C PRO A 158 11.20 -19.74 -17.19
N VAL A 159 12.52 -19.91 -17.31
CA VAL A 159 13.49 -18.89 -16.90
C VAL A 159 13.39 -17.72 -17.87
N VAL A 160 13.10 -16.53 -17.35
CA VAL A 160 12.97 -15.29 -18.14
C VAL A 160 14.25 -14.46 -18.13
N ALA A 161 15.09 -14.63 -17.10
CA ALA A 161 16.39 -13.97 -17.00
C ALA A 161 17.37 -14.75 -16.13
N SER A 162 18.67 -14.53 -16.32
CA SER A 162 19.72 -15.10 -15.47
C SER A 162 20.87 -14.10 -15.27
N ILE A 163 21.42 -14.03 -14.06
CA ILE A 163 22.57 -13.21 -13.69
C ILE A 163 23.53 -14.08 -12.89
N GLY A 164 24.58 -14.59 -13.55
CA GLY A 164 25.44 -15.62 -12.95
C GLY A 164 24.64 -16.87 -12.63
N GLU A 165 24.62 -17.28 -11.36
CA GLU A 165 23.86 -18.43 -10.87
C GLU A 165 22.40 -18.08 -10.48
N LEU A 166 22.04 -16.80 -10.43
CA LEU A 166 20.69 -16.38 -10.09
C LEU A 166 19.78 -16.47 -11.32
N THR A 167 18.74 -17.30 -11.26
CA THR A 167 17.70 -17.39 -12.30
C THR A 167 16.41 -16.73 -11.83
N ILE A 168 15.76 -15.97 -12.71
CA ILE A 168 14.42 -15.41 -12.51
C ILE A 168 13.46 -16.18 -13.40
N THR A 169 12.41 -16.74 -12.81
CA THR A 169 11.35 -17.47 -13.56
C THR A 169 10.17 -16.57 -13.88
N LEU A 170 9.39 -16.93 -14.90
CA LEU A 170 8.18 -16.20 -15.27
C LEU A 170 7.19 -16.12 -14.10
N SER A 171 7.06 -17.19 -13.31
CA SER A 171 6.17 -17.22 -12.15
C SER A 171 6.62 -16.29 -11.04
N GLN A 172 7.93 -16.08 -10.87
CA GLN A 172 8.44 -15.08 -9.93
C GLN A 172 8.11 -13.67 -10.42
N LEU A 173 8.26 -13.42 -11.72
CA LEU A 173 7.90 -12.14 -12.33
C LEU A 173 6.39 -11.88 -12.22
N ASP A 174 5.56 -12.80 -12.73
CA ASP A 174 4.10 -12.69 -12.74
C ASP A 174 3.54 -12.57 -11.32
N GLY A 175 4.13 -13.27 -10.34
CA GLY A 175 3.74 -13.14 -8.94
C GLY A 175 3.90 -11.73 -8.37
N THR A 176 4.88 -10.95 -8.84
CA THR A 176 5.08 -9.55 -8.40
C THR A 176 4.11 -8.56 -9.05
N VAL A 177 3.50 -8.93 -10.18
CA VAL A 177 2.55 -8.10 -10.93
C VAL A 177 1.19 -8.79 -11.11
N ALA A 178 0.89 -9.76 -10.25
CA ALA A 178 -0.26 -10.65 -10.41
C ALA A 178 -1.59 -9.88 -10.45
N GLY A 179 -1.74 -8.87 -9.59
CA GLY A 179 -2.91 -8.00 -9.60
C GLY A 179 -3.05 -7.16 -10.87
N GLU A 180 -1.93 -6.68 -11.43
CA GLU A 180 -1.95 -5.92 -12.69
C GLU A 180 -2.34 -6.80 -13.87
N ILE A 181 -1.70 -7.97 -14.01
CA ILE A 181 -2.05 -8.97 -15.03
C ILE A 181 -3.53 -9.31 -14.95
N TYR A 182 -4.03 -9.65 -13.76
CA TYR A 182 -5.43 -10.03 -13.58
C TYR A 182 -6.41 -8.90 -13.96
N ARG A 183 -6.09 -7.63 -13.65
CA ARG A 183 -6.93 -6.50 -14.08
C ARG A 183 -6.95 -6.34 -15.60
N LEU A 184 -5.81 -6.54 -16.26
CA LEU A 184 -5.74 -6.50 -17.72
C LEU A 184 -6.54 -7.65 -18.34
N GLU A 185 -6.40 -8.86 -17.82
CA GLU A 185 -7.20 -10.02 -18.25
C GLU A 185 -8.70 -9.80 -18.04
N ARG A 186 -9.09 -9.23 -16.89
CA ARG A 186 -10.48 -8.85 -16.60
C ARG A 186 -10.99 -7.82 -17.60
N ARG A 187 -10.20 -6.80 -17.94
CA ARG A 187 -10.58 -5.80 -18.96
C ARG A 187 -10.74 -6.44 -20.34
N ILE A 188 -9.86 -7.38 -20.71
CA ILE A 188 -9.99 -8.16 -21.95
C ILE A 188 -11.29 -8.96 -21.92
N TYR A 189 -11.57 -9.65 -20.81
CA TYR A 189 -12.80 -10.43 -20.64
C TYR A 189 -14.05 -9.55 -20.73
N GLU A 190 -14.11 -8.43 -20.01
CA GLU A 190 -15.24 -7.50 -20.02
C GLU A 190 -15.50 -6.94 -21.42
N THR A 191 -14.43 -6.60 -22.14
CA THR A 191 -14.51 -6.12 -23.53
C THR A 191 -15.06 -7.20 -24.46
N ARG A 192 -14.53 -8.43 -24.36
CA ARG A 192 -15.02 -9.59 -25.13
C ARG A 192 -16.47 -9.91 -24.78
N ARG A 193 -16.82 -9.87 -23.50
CA ARG A 193 -18.16 -10.17 -23.00
C ARG A 193 -19.18 -9.17 -23.52
N LYS A 194 -18.89 -7.87 -23.42
CA LYS A 194 -19.73 -6.81 -23.99
C LYS A 194 -19.94 -7.01 -25.49
N LYS A 195 -18.86 -7.26 -26.25
CA LYS A 195 -18.99 -7.45 -27.70
C LYS A 195 -19.76 -8.72 -28.05
N LEU A 196 -19.57 -9.80 -27.29
CA LEU A 196 -20.32 -11.04 -27.45
C LEU A 196 -21.81 -10.80 -27.22
N GLU A 197 -22.20 -10.06 -26.17
CA GLU A 197 -23.60 -9.72 -25.89
C GLU A 197 -24.23 -8.92 -27.04
N GLU A 198 -23.53 -7.92 -27.59
CA GLU A 198 -23.99 -7.16 -28.76
C GLU A 198 -24.23 -8.06 -29.99
N ILE A 199 -23.30 -8.99 -30.26
CA ILE A 199 -23.42 -9.93 -31.39
C ILE A 199 -24.57 -10.91 -31.17
N LEU A 200 -24.71 -11.45 -29.96
CA LEU A 200 -25.78 -12.39 -29.62
C LEU A 200 -27.15 -11.72 -29.76
N GLU A 201 -27.31 -10.49 -29.28
CA GLU A 201 -28.54 -9.71 -29.45
C GLU A 201 -28.89 -9.57 -30.94
N GLN A 202 -27.94 -9.13 -31.77
CA GLN A 202 -28.15 -8.99 -33.21
C GLN A 202 -28.61 -10.30 -33.86
N VAL A 203 -27.97 -11.42 -33.51
CA VAL A 203 -28.30 -12.74 -34.06
C VAL A 203 -29.70 -13.19 -33.64
N VAL A 204 -30.05 -13.13 -32.35
CA VAL A 204 -31.35 -13.60 -31.88
C VAL A 204 -32.50 -12.71 -32.35
N VAL A 205 -32.28 -11.40 -32.42
CA VAL A 205 -33.25 -10.42 -32.90
C VAL A 205 -33.49 -10.63 -34.39
N ALA A 206 -32.44 -10.78 -35.20
CA ALA A 206 -32.58 -11.08 -36.63
C ALA A 206 -33.33 -12.39 -36.87
N ARG A 207 -33.03 -13.42 -36.08
CA ARG A 207 -33.71 -14.72 -36.15
C ARG A 207 -35.20 -14.64 -35.79
N GLU A 208 -35.54 -13.89 -34.75
CA GLU A 208 -36.94 -13.71 -34.34
C GLU A 208 -37.71 -12.81 -35.33
N ALA A 209 -37.07 -11.77 -35.87
CA ALA A 209 -37.64 -10.90 -36.89
C ALA A 209 -37.95 -11.70 -38.17
N GLN A 210 -37.00 -12.53 -38.62
CA GLN A 210 -37.19 -13.44 -39.75
C GLN A 210 -38.34 -14.43 -39.49
N ARG A 211 -38.42 -15.02 -38.29
CA ARG A 211 -39.52 -15.92 -37.91
C ARG A 211 -40.89 -15.23 -37.96
N ARG A 212 -40.95 -13.93 -37.70
CA ARG A 212 -42.17 -13.11 -37.73
C ARG A 212 -42.45 -12.44 -39.08
N GLY A 213 -41.52 -12.54 -40.04
CA GLY A 213 -41.65 -11.86 -41.34
C GLY A 213 -41.59 -10.33 -41.25
N ILE A 214 -40.88 -9.77 -40.26
CA ILE A 214 -40.71 -8.32 -40.06
C ILE A 214 -39.22 -7.95 -40.00
N SER A 215 -38.89 -6.66 -40.06
CA SER A 215 -37.50 -6.19 -39.87
C SER A 215 -37.11 -6.14 -38.38
N PRO A 216 -35.81 -6.20 -38.05
CA PRO A 216 -35.34 -5.97 -36.68
C PRO A 216 -35.82 -4.66 -36.05
N GLU A 217 -35.86 -3.58 -36.83
CA GLU A 217 -36.35 -2.27 -36.39
C GLU A 217 -37.85 -2.29 -36.08
N GLU A 218 -38.64 -2.96 -36.92
CA GLU A 218 -40.07 -3.10 -36.68
C GLU A 218 -40.35 -4.01 -35.47
N LEU A 219 -39.53 -5.06 -35.28
CA LEU A 219 -39.58 -5.88 -34.08
C LEU A 219 -39.34 -5.02 -32.83
N TYR A 220 -38.27 -4.20 -32.81
CA TYR A 220 -38.02 -3.25 -31.72
C TYR A 220 -39.20 -2.31 -31.49
N ARG A 221 -39.68 -1.61 -32.53
CA ARG A 221 -40.80 -0.66 -32.42
C ARG A 221 -42.05 -1.31 -31.86
N SER A 222 -42.40 -2.51 -32.34
CA SER A 222 -43.58 -3.24 -31.87
C SER A 222 -43.45 -3.67 -30.40
N THR A 223 -42.25 -4.05 -29.95
CA THR A 223 -41.98 -4.46 -28.57
C THR A 223 -42.08 -3.30 -27.59
N VAL A 224 -41.62 -2.10 -27.96
CA VAL A 224 -41.59 -0.94 -27.05
C VAL A 224 -42.74 0.05 -27.26
N LYS A 225 -43.68 -0.25 -28.16
CA LYS A 225 -44.77 0.66 -28.59
C LYS A 225 -45.59 1.19 -27.42
N ASP A 226 -45.95 0.31 -26.49
CA ASP A 226 -46.87 0.63 -25.39
C ASP A 226 -46.13 1.09 -24.11
N VAL A 227 -44.82 1.32 -24.20
CA VAL A 227 -44.01 1.79 -23.08
C VAL A 227 -44.18 3.30 -22.93
N THR A 228 -44.80 3.70 -21.81
CA THR A 228 -45.02 5.10 -21.40
C THR A 228 -44.61 5.33 -19.94
N LEU A 229 -44.44 6.59 -19.56
CA LEU A 229 -44.24 6.98 -18.16
C LEU A 229 -45.59 7.02 -17.44
N THR A 230 -45.63 6.56 -16.20
CA THR A 230 -46.81 6.69 -15.33
C THR A 230 -46.99 8.14 -14.87
N PRO A 231 -48.21 8.56 -14.47
CA PRO A 231 -48.42 9.87 -13.86
C PRO A 231 -47.47 10.14 -12.69
N GLU A 232 -47.25 9.14 -11.83
CA GLU A 232 -46.35 9.22 -10.68
C GLU A 232 -44.88 9.44 -11.09
N GLU A 233 -44.41 8.73 -12.12
CA GLU A 233 -43.06 8.92 -12.68
C GLU A 233 -42.92 10.31 -13.32
N MET A 234 -43.95 10.79 -14.01
CA MET A 234 -43.94 12.13 -14.60
C MET A 234 -43.92 13.22 -13.54
N ASP A 235 -44.69 13.06 -12.46
CA ASP A 235 -44.77 14.00 -11.35
C ASP A 235 -43.45 14.06 -10.58
N PHE A 236 -42.82 12.90 -10.31
CA PHE A 236 -41.50 12.82 -9.69
C PHE A 236 -40.42 13.59 -10.47
N LEU A 237 -40.50 13.57 -11.80
CA LEU A 237 -39.55 14.25 -12.68
C LEU A 237 -39.82 15.75 -12.87
N THR A 238 -40.88 16.31 -12.26
CA THR A 238 -41.19 17.76 -12.31
C THR A 238 -41.05 18.36 -10.91
N ALA A 239 -39.85 18.85 -10.59
CA ALA A 239 -39.59 19.53 -9.31
C ALA A 239 -40.02 21.00 -9.37
N GLY A 240 -41.34 21.26 -9.40
CA GLY A 240 -41.90 22.61 -9.31
C GLY A 240 -43.10 22.83 -10.22
N ASN A 241 -43.96 23.80 -9.85
CA ASN A 241 -45.25 24.08 -10.49
C ASN A 241 -45.19 24.58 -11.95
N ARG A 242 -44.03 24.53 -12.63
CA ARG A 242 -43.91 24.76 -14.08
C ARG A 242 -42.83 23.85 -14.69
N PRO A 243 -43.11 23.14 -15.80
CA PRO A 243 -42.11 22.34 -16.49
C PRO A 243 -40.98 23.22 -17.03
N SER A 244 -39.75 22.88 -16.67
CA SER A 244 -38.52 23.45 -17.23
C SER A 244 -38.04 22.65 -18.46
N GLU A 245 -37.10 23.19 -19.25
CA GLU A 245 -36.43 22.41 -20.31
C GLU A 245 -35.65 21.19 -19.76
N GLU A 246 -35.15 21.31 -18.52
CA GLU A 246 -34.46 20.24 -17.80
C GLU A 246 -35.42 19.07 -17.50
N ASP A 247 -36.65 19.37 -17.07
CA ASP A 247 -37.68 18.35 -16.80
C ASP A 247 -38.08 17.57 -18.07
N HIS A 248 -38.14 18.25 -19.22
CA HIS A 248 -38.44 17.58 -20.49
C HIS A 248 -37.31 16.60 -20.88
N THR A 249 -36.05 16.99 -20.68
CA THR A 249 -34.89 16.15 -20.96
C THR A 249 -34.88 14.91 -20.07
N LEU A 250 -35.15 15.09 -18.78
CA LEU A 250 -35.24 13.98 -17.81
C LEU A 250 -36.38 13.01 -18.16
N ARG A 251 -37.55 13.50 -18.58
CA ARG A 251 -38.68 12.66 -19.03
C ARG A 251 -38.33 11.85 -20.29
N VAL A 252 -37.67 12.47 -21.26
CA VAL A 252 -37.21 11.75 -22.47
C VAL A 252 -36.19 10.68 -22.10
N GLN A 253 -35.22 10.99 -21.24
CA GLN A 253 -34.21 10.02 -20.79
C GLN A 253 -34.86 8.85 -20.03
N ALA A 254 -35.75 9.12 -19.07
CA ALA A 254 -36.45 8.09 -18.32
C ALA A 254 -37.28 7.17 -19.23
N LEU A 255 -37.97 7.74 -20.24
CA LEU A 255 -38.70 6.96 -21.23
C LEU A 255 -37.77 6.06 -22.06
N LEU A 256 -36.61 6.58 -22.49
CA LEU A 256 -35.62 5.80 -23.24
C LEU A 256 -35.04 4.65 -22.39
N GLU A 257 -34.71 4.90 -21.12
CA GLU A 257 -34.24 3.88 -20.18
C GLU A 257 -35.30 2.80 -19.96
N LYS A 258 -36.57 3.18 -19.79
CA LYS A 258 -37.70 2.25 -19.64
C LYS A 258 -37.89 1.39 -20.88
N ARG A 259 -37.80 1.97 -22.09
CA ARG A 259 -37.85 1.25 -23.36
C ARG A 259 -36.68 0.27 -23.50
N GLN A 260 -35.47 0.71 -23.15
CA GLN A 260 -34.28 -0.12 -23.17
C GLN A 260 -34.41 -1.30 -22.19
N HIS A 261 -35.00 -1.09 -21.02
CA HIS A 261 -35.26 -2.16 -20.05
C HIS A 261 -36.22 -3.22 -20.60
N VAL A 262 -37.36 -2.80 -21.17
CA VAL A 262 -38.33 -3.71 -21.80
C VAL A 262 -37.70 -4.47 -22.98
N TRP A 263 -36.90 -3.78 -23.80
CA TRP A 263 -36.17 -4.42 -24.89
C TRP A 263 -35.19 -5.47 -24.38
N LYS A 264 -34.41 -5.16 -23.33
CA LYS A 264 -33.47 -6.10 -22.73
C LYS A 264 -34.17 -7.35 -22.18
N GLN A 265 -35.32 -7.19 -21.52
CA GLN A 265 -36.14 -8.31 -21.06
C GLN A 265 -36.64 -9.17 -22.24
N PHE A 266 -37.09 -8.53 -23.33
CA PHE A 266 -37.49 -9.23 -24.53
C PHE A 266 -36.33 -10.03 -25.16
N VAL A 267 -35.17 -9.41 -25.36
CA VAL A 267 -33.96 -10.08 -25.88
C VAL A 267 -33.55 -11.26 -24.99
N GLN A 268 -33.62 -11.10 -23.66
CA GLN A 268 -33.33 -12.18 -22.71
C GLN A 268 -34.29 -13.37 -22.90
N SER A 269 -35.58 -13.12 -23.14
CA SER A 269 -36.54 -14.19 -23.46
C SER A 269 -36.20 -14.92 -24.77
N LEU A 270 -35.54 -14.23 -25.72
CA LEU A 270 -35.05 -14.86 -26.95
C LEU A 270 -33.81 -15.73 -26.68
N TYR A 271 -32.95 -15.35 -25.75
CA TYR A 271 -31.81 -16.18 -25.36
C TYR A 271 -32.29 -17.52 -24.80
N GLU A 272 -33.32 -17.51 -23.96
CA GLU A 272 -33.95 -18.72 -23.43
C GLU A 272 -34.62 -19.55 -24.54
N ARG A 273 -35.40 -18.90 -25.42
CA ARG A 273 -36.07 -19.57 -26.54
C ARG A 273 -35.10 -20.26 -27.50
N TYR A 274 -33.97 -19.62 -27.80
CA TYR A 274 -32.99 -20.11 -28.76
C TYR A 274 -31.86 -20.90 -28.12
N GLY A 275 -31.90 -21.15 -26.80
CA GLY A 275 -30.89 -21.93 -26.09
C GLY A 275 -29.49 -21.33 -26.20
N VAL A 276 -29.35 -20.02 -25.98
CA VAL A 276 -28.04 -19.35 -26.06
C VAL A 276 -27.16 -19.81 -24.89
N GLU A 277 -26.08 -20.51 -25.22
CA GLU A 277 -25.04 -20.92 -24.27
C GLU A 277 -23.78 -20.06 -24.46
N ILE A 278 -23.24 -19.54 -23.36
CA ILE A 278 -22.04 -18.69 -23.36
C ILE A 278 -20.88 -19.47 -22.74
N HIS A 279 -19.87 -19.80 -23.55
CA HIS A 279 -18.66 -20.51 -23.11
C HIS A 279 -17.46 -19.59 -22.85
N LEU A 280 -17.67 -18.27 -22.86
CA LEU A 280 -16.62 -17.30 -22.52
C LEU A 280 -16.26 -17.44 -21.04
N SER A 281 -15.10 -18.03 -20.77
CA SER A 281 -14.63 -18.25 -19.39
C SER A 281 -14.10 -16.96 -18.77
N ASN A 282 -14.40 -16.74 -17.49
CA ASN A 282 -13.81 -15.67 -16.70
C ASN A 282 -12.30 -15.96 -16.50
N PRO A 283 -11.41 -14.95 -16.55
CA PRO A 283 -10.03 -15.13 -16.14
C PRO A 283 -9.90 -15.78 -14.76
N ALA A 284 -8.90 -16.64 -14.63
CA ALA A 284 -8.58 -17.27 -13.36
C ALA A 284 -8.04 -16.23 -12.39
N GLN A 285 -8.52 -16.24 -11.14
CA GLN A 285 -7.92 -15.44 -10.09
C GLN A 285 -6.47 -15.90 -9.87
N PRO A 286 -5.52 -14.95 -9.75
CA PRO A 286 -4.13 -15.32 -9.57
C PRO A 286 -3.91 -15.92 -8.17
N MET A 287 -2.96 -16.85 -8.11
CA MET A 287 -2.48 -17.41 -6.86
C MET A 287 -1.35 -16.53 -6.31
N VAL A 288 -1.56 -15.95 -5.14
CA VAL A 288 -0.62 -15.07 -4.45
C VAL A 288 -0.41 -15.59 -3.04
N ILE A 289 0.86 -15.82 -2.69
CA ILE A 289 1.27 -16.20 -1.33
C ILE A 289 1.87 -14.96 -0.68
N VAL A 290 1.29 -14.55 0.45
CA VAL A 290 1.75 -13.44 1.28
C VAL A 290 2.39 -13.95 2.56
N ASP A 291 3.41 -13.26 3.05
CA ASP A 291 3.90 -13.41 4.41
C ASP A 291 2.92 -12.74 5.39
N THR A 292 2.41 -13.51 6.33
CA THR A 292 1.41 -13.07 7.31
C THR A 292 1.99 -12.86 8.71
N GLN A 293 3.31 -12.90 8.89
CA GLN A 293 3.96 -12.78 10.20
C GLN A 293 3.56 -11.50 10.95
N GLU A 294 3.49 -10.37 10.25
CA GLU A 294 3.09 -9.09 10.82
C GLU A 294 1.57 -8.86 10.77
N GLY A 295 0.79 -9.88 10.40
CA GLY A 295 -0.67 -9.83 10.33
C GLY A 295 -1.34 -10.03 11.69
N LEU A 296 -2.46 -9.35 11.91
CA LEU A 296 -3.28 -9.52 13.10
C LEU A 296 -4.31 -10.63 12.88
N SER A 297 -4.09 -11.78 13.52
CA SER A 297 -4.91 -12.98 13.33
C SER A 297 -6.13 -13.04 14.24
N ALA A 298 -7.21 -13.62 13.75
CA ALA A 298 -8.43 -13.97 14.50
C ALA A 298 -8.96 -15.34 14.04
N GLY A 299 -9.42 -16.15 15.00
CA GLY A 299 -9.82 -17.54 14.76
C GLY A 299 -8.67 -18.55 14.96
N PRO A 300 -8.93 -19.85 14.77
CA PRO A 300 -7.94 -20.90 15.02
C PRO A 300 -6.79 -20.86 14.01
N PRO A 301 -5.51 -20.98 14.45
CA PRO A 301 -4.36 -20.95 13.56
C PRO A 301 -4.25 -22.18 12.63
N ASP A 302 -4.99 -23.26 12.93
CA ASP A 302 -5.06 -24.51 12.18
C ASP A 302 -6.36 -24.65 11.39
N ALA A 303 -7.11 -23.55 11.23
CA ALA A 303 -8.34 -23.54 10.44
C ALA A 303 -8.06 -23.99 8.99
N PRO A 304 -8.98 -24.74 8.35
CA PRO A 304 -8.79 -25.27 7.00
C PRO A 304 -8.75 -24.18 5.91
N VAL A 305 -9.22 -22.97 6.22
CA VAL A 305 -9.17 -21.82 5.32
C VAL A 305 -8.52 -20.65 6.03
N THR A 306 -7.52 -20.05 5.39
CA THR A 306 -6.95 -18.76 5.78
C THR A 306 -7.47 -17.69 4.82
N VAL A 307 -8.02 -16.62 5.39
CA VAL A 307 -8.42 -15.41 4.67
C VAL A 307 -7.54 -14.26 5.11
N VAL A 308 -6.69 -13.77 4.21
CA VAL A 308 -5.90 -12.56 4.44
C VAL A 308 -6.63 -11.36 3.88
N GLU A 309 -6.82 -10.31 4.67
CA GLU A 309 -7.48 -9.06 4.27
C GLU A 309 -6.49 -7.90 4.34
N PHE A 310 -6.28 -7.21 3.22
CA PHE A 310 -5.59 -5.91 3.19
C PHE A 310 -6.60 -4.78 3.24
N SER A 311 -6.46 -3.88 4.22
CA SER A 311 -7.52 -2.93 4.57
C SER A 311 -7.00 -1.59 5.10
N ASP A 312 -7.86 -0.58 5.04
CA ASP A 312 -7.61 0.79 5.52
C ASP A 312 -8.84 1.34 6.25
N TYR A 313 -8.64 1.81 7.48
CA TYR A 313 -9.69 2.34 8.36
C TYR A 313 -10.41 3.60 7.83
N GLN A 314 -9.80 4.36 6.93
CA GLN A 314 -10.40 5.52 6.25
C GLN A 314 -11.03 5.17 4.90
N CYS A 315 -10.82 3.96 4.37
CA CYS A 315 -11.36 3.59 3.07
C CYS A 315 -12.86 3.24 3.15
N PRO A 316 -13.75 3.94 2.41
CA PRO A 316 -15.18 3.67 2.43
C PRO A 316 -15.54 2.24 2.01
N VAL A 317 -14.86 1.71 1.00
CA VAL A 317 -15.11 0.33 0.51
C VAL A 317 -14.58 -0.71 1.50
N CYS A 318 -13.48 -0.44 2.22
CA CYS A 318 -13.01 -1.32 3.29
C CYS A 318 -14.00 -1.36 4.46
N ARG A 319 -14.65 -0.23 4.77
CA ARG A 319 -15.71 -0.14 5.78
C ARG A 319 -16.94 -0.96 5.39
N GLU A 320 -17.37 -0.88 4.13
CA GLU A 320 -18.44 -1.73 3.60
C GLU A 320 -18.07 -3.22 3.71
N ALA A 321 -16.87 -3.57 3.27
CA ALA A 321 -16.37 -4.95 3.36
C ALA A 321 -16.27 -5.45 4.79
N HIS A 322 -15.93 -4.58 5.75
CA HIS A 322 -15.82 -4.96 7.16
C HIS A 322 -17.14 -5.49 7.73
N GLY A 323 -18.28 -4.90 7.39
CA GLY A 323 -19.60 -5.40 7.82
C GLY A 323 -19.84 -6.84 7.35
N ALA A 324 -19.57 -7.11 6.08
CA ALA A 324 -19.66 -8.48 5.54
C ALA A 324 -18.66 -9.44 6.17
N VAL A 325 -17.42 -9.00 6.42
CA VAL A 325 -16.40 -9.81 7.11
C VAL A 325 -16.85 -10.17 8.52
N GLN A 326 -17.43 -9.23 9.28
CA GLN A 326 -17.96 -9.51 10.61
C GLN A 326 -19.03 -10.60 10.60
N GLU A 327 -20.00 -10.51 9.67
CA GLU A 327 -21.03 -11.53 9.52
C GLU A 327 -20.43 -12.89 9.15
N LEU A 328 -19.47 -12.93 8.22
CA LEU A 328 -18.81 -14.17 7.82
C LEU A 328 -17.95 -14.79 8.93
N MET A 329 -17.28 -13.96 9.73
CA MET A 329 -16.55 -14.42 10.92
C MET A 329 -17.49 -15.13 11.91
N GLN A 330 -18.72 -14.61 12.07
CA GLN A 330 -19.74 -15.23 12.93
C GLN A 330 -20.31 -16.52 12.31
N GLU A 331 -20.62 -16.52 11.01
CA GLU A 331 -21.21 -17.66 10.31
C GLU A 331 -20.25 -18.85 10.17
N MET A 332 -18.97 -18.57 9.92
CA MET A 332 -17.96 -19.60 9.62
C MET A 332 -17.22 -20.09 10.86
N GLY A 333 -17.25 -19.33 11.95
CA GLY A 333 -16.66 -19.68 13.24
C GLY A 333 -15.22 -20.19 13.12
N ASN A 334 -14.97 -21.38 13.67
CA ASN A 334 -13.63 -21.99 13.74
C ASN A 334 -13.12 -22.56 12.39
N GLN A 335 -13.87 -22.41 11.30
CA GLN A 335 -13.46 -22.93 9.99
C GLN A 335 -12.49 -22.00 9.26
N VAL A 336 -12.33 -20.76 9.74
CA VAL A 336 -11.55 -19.74 9.04
C VAL A 336 -10.60 -19.04 10.02
N GLN A 337 -9.33 -18.95 9.63
CA GLN A 337 -8.37 -18.04 10.21
C GLN A 337 -8.40 -16.74 9.40
N TRP A 338 -8.76 -15.65 10.06
CA TRP A 338 -8.73 -14.32 9.47
C TRP A 338 -7.42 -13.64 9.82
N VAL A 339 -6.70 -13.16 8.83
CA VAL A 339 -5.46 -12.40 9.01
C VAL A 339 -5.66 -11.01 8.46
N PHE A 340 -5.60 -10.00 9.32
CA PHE A 340 -5.70 -8.62 8.92
C PHE A 340 -4.31 -8.02 8.66
N MET A 341 -4.15 -7.44 7.48
CA MET A 341 -2.94 -6.77 7.01
C MET A 341 -3.22 -5.29 6.77
N ASP A 342 -2.37 -4.44 7.32
CA ASP A 342 -2.51 -2.99 7.21
C ASP A 342 -2.15 -2.52 5.79
N TYR A 343 -3.01 -1.69 5.19
CA TYR A 343 -2.73 -1.02 3.92
C TYR A 343 -3.14 0.46 4.02
N PRO A 344 -2.44 1.29 4.82
CA PRO A 344 -2.80 2.71 4.94
C PRO A 344 -2.51 3.45 3.64
N LEU A 345 -3.54 3.94 2.96
CA LEU A 345 -3.39 4.70 1.73
C LEU A 345 -2.77 6.07 2.02
N ARG A 346 -1.80 6.47 1.20
CA ARG A 346 -1.09 7.76 1.36
C ARG A 346 -2.02 8.99 1.32
N ARG A 347 -3.15 8.88 0.62
CA ARG A 347 -4.16 9.94 0.52
C ARG A 347 -5.05 10.07 1.76
N HIS A 348 -5.00 9.08 2.65
CA HIS A 348 -5.76 9.05 3.90
C HIS A 348 -4.86 9.51 5.04
N ARG A 349 -5.08 10.75 5.50
CA ARG A 349 -4.20 11.46 6.44
C ARG A 349 -3.95 10.70 7.76
N HIS A 350 -4.97 10.01 8.25
CA HIS A 350 -5.01 9.35 9.55
C HIS A 350 -4.87 7.83 9.48
N ALA A 351 -4.93 7.22 8.29
CA ALA A 351 -4.94 5.76 8.11
C ALA A 351 -3.76 5.05 8.77
N ARG A 352 -2.53 5.56 8.58
CA ARG A 352 -1.33 4.96 9.20
C ARG A 352 -1.41 5.00 10.72
N LYS A 353 -1.92 6.09 11.29
CA LYS A 353 -2.02 6.22 12.75
C LYS A 353 -3.14 5.37 13.33
N ALA A 354 -4.23 5.20 12.61
CA ALA A 354 -5.31 4.28 12.95
C ALA A 354 -4.83 2.82 12.95
N ALA A 355 -3.99 2.42 11.99
CA ALA A 355 -3.36 1.10 11.94
C ALA A 355 -2.45 0.85 13.16
N GLU A 356 -1.57 1.80 13.48
CA GLU A 356 -0.76 1.73 14.71
C GLU A 356 -1.62 1.64 15.99
N ALA A 357 -2.72 2.40 16.03
CA ALA A 357 -3.67 2.38 17.15
C ALA A 357 -4.38 1.04 17.31
N ALA A 358 -4.79 0.40 16.21
CA ALA A 358 -5.38 -0.94 16.25
C ALA A 358 -4.39 -1.99 16.77
N ARG A 359 -3.11 -1.86 16.45
CA ARG A 359 -2.04 -2.71 17.02
C ARG A 359 -1.79 -2.41 18.50
N CYS A 360 -1.85 -1.15 18.94
CA CYS A 360 -1.82 -0.83 20.37
C CYS A 360 -3.01 -1.43 21.14
N ALA A 361 -4.17 -1.59 20.50
CA ALA A 361 -5.29 -2.33 21.07
C ALA A 361 -5.05 -3.85 21.05
N ALA A 362 -4.37 -4.37 20.02
CA ALA A 362 -3.95 -5.76 19.93
C ALA A 362 -2.98 -6.16 21.07
N ASP A 363 -2.05 -5.27 21.45
CA ASP A 363 -1.16 -5.46 22.61
C ASP A 363 -1.95 -5.68 23.92
N GLN A 364 -3.19 -5.17 23.99
CA GLN A 364 -4.10 -5.34 25.13
C GLN A 364 -5.15 -6.43 24.89
N GLY A 365 -5.03 -7.23 23.84
CA GLY A 365 -5.94 -8.33 23.50
C GLY A 365 -7.30 -7.89 22.96
N ARG A 366 -7.44 -6.63 22.53
CA ARG A 366 -8.73 -6.02 22.12
C ARG A 366 -8.73 -5.56 20.66
N PHE A 367 -7.97 -6.23 19.78
CA PHE A 367 -7.87 -5.87 18.37
C PHE A 367 -9.22 -5.82 17.65
N LEU A 368 -10.00 -6.90 17.72
CA LEU A 368 -11.27 -7.00 16.99
C LEU A 368 -12.26 -5.93 17.42
N ASP A 369 -12.42 -5.74 18.74
CA ASP A 369 -13.33 -4.72 19.28
C ASP A 369 -12.92 -3.31 18.86
N TYR A 370 -11.61 -3.03 18.89
CA TYR A 370 -11.09 -1.74 18.46
C TYR A 370 -11.26 -1.51 16.97
N ARG A 371 -10.96 -2.51 16.13
CA ARG A 371 -11.21 -2.50 14.69
C ARG A 371 -12.69 -2.22 14.40
N ASN A 372 -13.59 -2.93 15.07
CA ASN A 372 -15.04 -2.75 14.93
C ASN A 372 -15.44 -1.31 15.27
N ALA A 373 -14.92 -0.77 16.37
CA ALA A 373 -15.21 0.59 16.80
C ALA A 373 -14.72 1.65 15.79
N LEU A 374 -13.53 1.47 15.20
CA LEU A 374 -13.03 2.39 14.16
C LEU A 374 -13.91 2.40 12.91
N TYR A 375 -14.34 1.22 12.44
CA TYR A 375 -15.24 1.10 11.29
C TYR A 375 -16.70 1.49 11.59
N ALA A 376 -17.08 1.56 12.86
CA ALA A 376 -18.40 2.03 13.29
C ALA A 376 -18.49 3.58 13.43
N LEU A 377 -17.37 4.30 13.38
CA LEU A 377 -17.40 5.77 13.43
C LEU A 377 -18.20 6.34 12.25
N SER A 378 -19.09 7.29 12.52
CA SER A 378 -19.92 7.94 11.51
C SER A 378 -19.12 8.77 10.50
N ASP A 379 -17.98 9.31 10.93
CA ASP A 379 -17.05 10.07 10.11
C ASP A 379 -15.68 9.35 10.01
N PRO A 380 -15.33 8.80 8.84
CA PRO A 380 -14.04 8.17 8.58
C PRO A 380 -12.83 9.12 8.68
N GLU A 381 -13.02 10.44 8.57
CA GLU A 381 -11.94 11.42 8.69
C GLU A 381 -11.64 11.78 10.16
N ASN A 382 -12.58 11.52 11.06
CA ASN A 382 -12.43 11.73 12.49
C ASN A 382 -11.62 10.59 13.12
N LEU A 383 -10.36 10.43 12.71
CA LEU A 383 -9.38 9.48 13.25
C LEU A 383 -8.14 10.21 13.79
N THR A 384 -8.35 11.36 14.44
CA THR A 384 -7.26 12.09 15.09
C THR A 384 -6.66 11.26 16.24
N PRO A 385 -5.40 11.51 16.65
CA PRO A 385 -4.80 10.81 17.78
C PRO A 385 -5.67 10.83 19.04
N GLU A 386 -6.33 11.95 19.33
CA GLU A 386 -7.25 12.09 20.47
C GLU A 386 -8.43 11.15 20.32
N ARG A 387 -9.08 11.14 19.14
CA ARG A 387 -10.20 10.23 18.87
C ARG A 387 -9.79 8.78 18.99
N LEU A 388 -8.59 8.40 18.52
CA LEU A 388 -8.08 7.04 18.64
C LEU A 388 -7.94 6.62 20.11
N VAL A 389 -7.47 7.52 20.99
CA VAL A 389 -7.42 7.24 22.43
C VAL A 389 -8.82 7.22 23.06
N ASP A 390 -9.74 8.09 22.66
CA ASP A 390 -11.12 8.09 23.16
C ASP A 390 -11.85 6.78 22.80
N THR A 391 -11.62 6.25 21.59
CA THR A 391 -12.14 4.94 21.19
C THR A 391 -11.54 3.81 22.02
N ALA A 392 -10.26 3.90 22.43
CA ALA A 392 -9.68 2.92 23.34
C ALA A 392 -10.33 3.01 24.73
N ALA A 393 -10.58 4.23 25.20
CA ALA A 393 -11.23 4.50 26.48
C ALA A 393 -12.66 3.94 26.54
N SER A 394 -13.46 4.12 25.47
CA SER A 394 -14.84 3.62 25.42
C SER A 394 -14.94 2.09 25.45
N LEU A 395 -13.88 1.40 25.03
CA LEU A 395 -13.74 -0.05 25.08
C LEU A 395 -13.12 -0.57 26.39
N GLY A 396 -12.77 0.33 27.32
CA GLY A 396 -12.19 -0.02 28.61
C GLY A 396 -10.71 -0.43 28.55
N LEU A 397 -9.97 -0.05 27.51
CA LEU A 397 -8.52 -0.27 27.44
C LEU A 397 -7.79 0.67 28.41
N ASP A 398 -6.58 0.28 28.84
CA ASP A 398 -5.68 1.18 29.57
C ASP A 398 -5.21 2.29 28.62
N THR A 399 -5.80 3.47 28.77
CA THR A 399 -5.54 4.64 27.94
C THR A 399 -4.13 5.20 28.12
N ARG A 400 -3.48 4.98 29.28
CA ARG A 400 -2.11 5.42 29.51
C ARG A 400 -1.14 4.56 28.72
N THR A 401 -1.27 3.24 28.84
CA THR A 401 -0.48 2.28 28.08
C THR A 401 -0.72 2.43 26.57
N PHE A 402 -1.98 2.59 26.18
CA PHE A 402 -2.38 2.81 24.79
C PHE A 402 -1.75 4.08 24.20
N ARG A 403 -1.88 5.22 24.90
CA ARG A 403 -1.32 6.50 24.47
C ARG A 403 0.20 6.41 24.31
N HIS A 404 0.89 5.81 25.28
CA HIS A 404 2.33 5.63 25.20
C HIS A 404 2.74 4.77 23.99
N CYS A 405 2.05 3.66 23.75
CA CYS A 405 2.23 2.83 22.57
C CYS A 405 2.06 3.65 21.28
N LEU A 406 0.96 4.39 21.19
CA LEU A 406 0.63 5.18 20.00
C LEU A 406 1.66 6.30 19.77
N GLU A 407 2.00 7.09 20.78
CA GLU A 407 2.94 8.20 20.67
C GLU A 407 4.37 7.74 20.33
N SER A 408 4.78 6.57 20.83
CA SER A 408 6.09 5.99 20.52
C SER A 408 6.25 5.58 19.05
N GLY A 409 5.15 5.35 18.33
CA GLY A 409 5.17 4.85 16.96
C GLY A 409 5.75 3.43 16.83
N ARG A 410 5.78 2.65 17.93
CA ARG A 410 6.42 1.32 17.97
C ARG A 410 5.93 0.33 16.91
N HIS A 411 4.67 0.46 16.50
CA HIS A 411 4.02 -0.41 15.51
C HIS A 411 4.16 0.10 14.07
N GLY A 412 4.76 1.28 13.89
CA GLY A 412 5.01 1.86 12.57
C GLY A 412 5.81 0.98 11.60
N PRO A 413 6.81 0.18 12.06
CA PRO A 413 7.50 -0.81 11.22
C PRO A 413 6.57 -1.92 10.73
N ALA A 414 5.82 -2.59 11.62
CA ALA A 414 4.91 -3.68 11.24
C ALA A 414 3.83 -3.23 10.24
N VAL A 415 3.33 -2.00 10.40
CA VAL A 415 2.41 -1.37 9.42
C VAL A 415 3.08 -1.16 8.06
N GLU A 416 4.36 -0.78 8.04
CA GLU A 416 5.12 -0.64 6.80
C GLU A 416 5.42 -2.00 6.16
N ASP A 417 5.74 -3.01 6.95
CA ASP A 417 6.02 -4.37 6.47
C ASP A 417 4.78 -4.97 5.80
N ASN A 418 3.59 -4.84 6.40
CA ASN A 418 2.33 -5.22 5.77
C ASN A 418 2.09 -4.50 4.43
N LEU A 419 2.32 -3.19 4.40
CA LEU A 419 2.15 -2.39 3.19
C LEU A 419 3.16 -2.78 2.11
N GLN A 420 4.40 -3.09 2.49
CA GLN A 420 5.45 -3.50 1.57
C GLN A 420 5.19 -4.90 1.03
N GLU A 421 4.71 -5.82 1.86
CA GLU A 421 4.32 -7.16 1.44
C GLU A 421 3.23 -7.08 0.35
N ALA A 422 2.21 -6.23 0.55
CA ALA A 422 1.18 -6.02 -0.45
C ALA A 422 1.75 -5.52 -1.79
N LYS A 423 2.63 -4.52 -1.76
CA LYS A 423 3.27 -3.96 -2.96
C LYS A 423 4.10 -4.99 -3.71
N VAL A 424 4.92 -5.77 -3.00
CA VAL A 424 5.80 -6.79 -3.60
C VAL A 424 5.00 -7.90 -4.25
N LYS A 425 3.78 -8.15 -3.76
CA LYS A 425 2.86 -9.16 -4.30
C LYS A 425 1.89 -8.61 -5.36
N GLY A 426 2.12 -7.38 -5.82
CA GLY A 426 1.29 -6.74 -6.84
C GLY A 426 -0.15 -6.47 -6.37
N ILE A 427 -0.38 -6.37 -5.07
CA ILE A 427 -1.66 -5.99 -4.47
C ILE A 427 -1.66 -4.46 -4.38
N ASP A 428 -2.30 -3.81 -5.34
CA ASP A 428 -2.25 -2.36 -5.49
C ASP A 428 -3.62 -1.68 -5.32
N ALA A 429 -4.64 -2.45 -4.95
CA ALA A 429 -5.98 -1.99 -4.66
C ALA A 429 -6.51 -2.66 -3.39
N ILE A 430 -7.34 -1.93 -2.64
CA ILE A 430 -7.99 -2.41 -1.42
C ILE A 430 -9.50 -2.08 -1.42
N PRO A 431 -10.35 -2.83 -0.68
CA PRO A 431 -9.99 -4.04 0.06
C PRO A 431 -9.52 -5.14 -0.89
N ALA A 432 -8.58 -5.95 -0.43
CA ALA A 432 -8.13 -7.14 -1.15
C ALA A 432 -8.18 -8.33 -0.20
N PHE A 433 -8.63 -9.46 -0.71
CA PHE A 433 -8.73 -10.70 0.04
C PHE A 433 -7.89 -11.78 -0.61
N ILE A 434 -7.24 -12.61 0.19
CA ILE A 434 -6.54 -13.80 -0.28
C ILE A 434 -7.13 -14.99 0.45
N VAL A 435 -7.78 -15.89 -0.28
CA VAL A 435 -8.44 -17.08 0.28
C VAL A 435 -7.65 -18.31 -0.13
N ASN A 436 -6.91 -18.92 0.81
CA ASN A 436 -5.97 -20.03 0.53
C ASN A 436 -5.08 -19.78 -0.69
N GLY A 437 -4.57 -18.54 -0.81
CA GLY A 437 -3.72 -18.08 -1.90
C GLY A 437 -4.47 -17.50 -3.10
N ARG A 438 -5.79 -17.60 -3.22
CA ARG A 438 -6.54 -16.97 -4.33
C ARG A 438 -6.77 -15.49 -4.06
N LEU A 439 -6.21 -14.62 -4.90
CA LEU A 439 -6.40 -13.18 -4.78
C LEU A 439 -7.75 -12.73 -5.34
N ILE A 440 -8.49 -11.99 -4.51
CA ILE A 440 -9.73 -11.31 -4.84
C ILE A 440 -9.47 -9.82 -4.68
N LEU A 441 -9.46 -9.10 -5.80
CA LEU A 441 -9.29 -7.65 -5.80
C LEU A 441 -10.64 -6.93 -5.69
N GLY A 442 -10.72 -6.01 -4.75
CA GLY A 442 -11.93 -5.26 -4.43
C GLY A 442 -12.92 -6.06 -3.57
N PHE A 443 -14.09 -5.48 -3.36
CA PHE A 443 -15.19 -6.11 -2.63
C PHE A 443 -16.43 -6.16 -3.51
N ALA A 444 -16.86 -7.37 -3.85
CA ALA A 444 -18.02 -7.64 -4.72
C ALA A 444 -19.23 -8.19 -3.93
N GLY A 445 -19.30 -7.89 -2.63
CA GLY A 445 -20.36 -8.34 -1.74
C GLY A 445 -20.01 -9.61 -0.93
N LYS A 446 -20.76 -9.79 0.17
CA LYS A 446 -20.61 -10.90 1.13
C LYS A 446 -20.70 -12.26 0.45
N GLU A 447 -21.68 -12.44 -0.43
CA GLU A 447 -21.96 -13.71 -1.11
C GLU A 447 -20.78 -14.16 -1.96
N THR A 448 -20.08 -13.21 -2.59
CA THR A 448 -18.90 -13.52 -3.41
C THR A 448 -17.75 -14.01 -2.56
N LEU A 449 -17.46 -13.33 -1.45
CA LEU A 449 -16.42 -13.76 -0.52
C LEU A 449 -16.77 -15.12 0.13
N ALA A 450 -18.04 -15.33 0.51
CA ALA A 450 -18.52 -16.58 1.07
C ALA A 450 -18.35 -17.77 0.11
N ARG A 451 -18.64 -17.58 -1.18
CA ARG A 451 -18.44 -18.60 -2.21
C ARG A 451 -16.98 -18.98 -2.34
N GLU A 452 -16.06 -18.02 -2.37
CA GLU A 452 -14.63 -18.31 -2.49
C GLU A 452 -14.07 -19.02 -1.25
N ILE A 453 -14.51 -18.65 -0.05
CA ILE A 453 -14.16 -19.36 1.18
C ILE A 453 -14.68 -20.81 1.15
N THR A 454 -15.93 -20.99 0.74
CA THR A 454 -16.53 -22.33 0.61
C THR A 454 -15.81 -23.19 -0.42
N ARG A 455 -15.40 -22.60 -1.55
CA ARG A 455 -14.61 -23.26 -2.60
C ARG A 455 -13.22 -23.63 -2.13
N ALA A 456 -12.55 -22.78 -1.37
CA ALA A 456 -11.24 -23.07 -0.80
C ALA A 456 -11.30 -24.28 0.15
N ARG A 457 -12.39 -24.40 0.92
CA ARG A 457 -12.64 -25.54 1.81
C ARG A 457 -12.72 -26.88 1.06
N THR A 458 -13.37 -26.92 -0.10
CA THR A 458 -13.53 -28.16 -0.88
C THR A 458 -12.29 -28.55 -1.67
N SER A 459 -11.33 -27.64 -1.85
CA SER A 459 -10.12 -27.84 -2.66
C SER A 459 -8.94 -28.45 -1.88
N GLY A 460 -9.07 -28.62 -0.55
CA GLY A 460 -7.98 -29.05 0.34
C GLY A 460 -7.03 -27.90 0.71
N PRO A 461 -6.30 -28.00 1.85
CA PRO A 461 -5.46 -26.91 2.32
C PRO A 461 -4.20 -26.74 1.46
N THR A 462 -4.11 -25.62 0.74
CA THR A 462 -2.81 -25.07 0.31
C THR A 462 -2.12 -24.57 1.56
N ARG A 463 -1.30 -25.40 2.23
CA ARG A 463 -0.53 -24.95 3.39
C ARG A 463 0.33 -23.76 2.98
N MET A 464 -0.05 -22.56 3.41
CA MET A 464 0.86 -21.42 3.40
C MET A 464 2.01 -21.80 4.33
N ALA A 465 3.18 -22.05 3.74
CA ALA A 465 4.33 -22.49 4.50
C ALA A 465 4.76 -21.38 5.47
N HIS A 466 4.45 -21.56 6.75
CA HIS A 466 5.21 -20.90 7.81
C HIS A 466 6.68 -21.33 7.64
N MET A 467 7.52 -20.41 7.16
CA MET A 467 8.96 -20.51 7.42
C MET A 467 9.17 -20.23 8.91
N SER A 468 8.99 -21.26 9.73
CA SER A 468 9.57 -21.29 11.06
C SER A 468 11.09 -21.26 10.89
N ALA A 469 11.70 -20.12 11.17
CA ALA A 469 13.12 -20.03 11.41
C ALA A 469 13.44 -20.88 12.66
N ARG A 470 14.32 -21.87 12.50
CA ARG A 470 15.11 -22.43 13.60
C ARG A 470 16.41 -21.67 13.73
#